data_AF-A0A7S4C6S6-F1
#
_entry.id   AF-A0A7S4C6S6-F1
#
_cell.length_a   1.000
_cell.length_b   1.000
_cell.length_c   1.000
_cell.angle_alpha   90.00
_cell.angle_beta   90.00
_cell.angle_gamma   90.00
#
_symmetry.space_group_name_H-M   'P 1'
#
loop_
_entity.id
_entity.type
_entity.pdbx_description
1 polymer ?
#
loop_
_entity_poly.entity_id
_entity_poly.type
_entity_poly.pdbx_seq_one_letter_code
_entity_poly.pdbx_strand_id
1 'polypeptide(L)'
;MADWLEAYSRTMDLNFWSSTRVTRAVPLSCGCPESDSRSHGGGGGGSGNGGSGDGTVRDGDHTGWLIDIEGEGRPLQLSATHLVFATGMSGYPRVPQLPGADEFEGVMMHSSQYCGGRPFRGKRAVVIGANTSAHDIAQDLWEQGAASVTMVQRSPTLVVSTDSVLRFGLGPLYSEDGIPHEFADYIATTLPYGVVERRWREMAAQMRENDADLHERLRKVGFQLDFGQDETGVFGKSAREGGGFYINVGASELLANGDVGIRSGSGVARVGTKSVVLESGESLDADLLIYATGYGSMNKFVAELIGEETAARVGRV
;
A
#
# COMPACT_ATOMS: atom_id res chain seq x y z
N MET A 1 -0.58 5.59 16.88
CA MET A 1 -0.89 6.25 15.60
C MET A 1 -2.39 6.44 15.41
N ALA A 2 -3.23 5.40 15.53
CA ALA A 2 -4.69 5.53 15.45
C ALA A 2 -5.24 6.59 16.43
N ASP A 3 -4.88 6.51 17.71
CA ASP A 3 -5.29 7.49 18.72
C ASP A 3 -4.88 8.92 18.39
N TRP A 4 -3.71 9.09 17.75
CA TRP A 4 -3.23 10.41 17.31
C TRP A 4 -4.05 10.94 16.14
N LEU A 5 -4.38 10.09 15.16
CA LEU A 5 -5.25 10.47 14.04
C LEU A 5 -6.67 10.82 14.51
N GLU A 6 -7.21 10.10 15.50
CA GLU A 6 -8.49 10.42 16.14
C GLU A 6 -8.43 11.71 16.97
N ALA A 7 -7.31 11.99 17.63
CA ALA A 7 -7.11 13.26 18.31
C ALA A 7 -7.01 14.40 17.29
N TYR A 8 -6.28 14.20 16.19
CA TYR A 8 -6.13 15.17 15.11
C TYR A 8 -7.46 15.49 14.43
N SER A 9 -8.27 14.47 14.09
CA SER A 9 -9.57 14.69 13.45
C SER A 9 -10.52 15.50 14.33
N ARG A 10 -10.54 15.22 15.65
CA ARG A 10 -11.29 16.02 16.63
C ARG A 10 -10.76 17.44 16.76
N THR A 11 -9.44 17.60 16.81
CA THR A 11 -8.79 18.92 16.97
C THR A 11 -9.04 19.82 15.76
N MET A 12 -9.07 19.23 14.56
CA MET A 12 -9.28 19.94 13.30
C MET A 12 -10.76 20.01 12.87
N ASP A 13 -11.69 19.54 13.72
CA ASP A 13 -13.13 19.48 13.44
C ASP A 13 -13.45 18.83 12.08
N LEU A 14 -12.76 17.73 11.76
CA LEU A 14 -12.94 17.02 10.50
C LEU A 14 -14.24 16.22 10.50
N ASN A 15 -15.13 16.56 9.57
CA ASN A 15 -16.35 15.81 9.32
C ASN A 15 -16.07 14.68 8.32
N PHE A 16 -16.20 13.43 8.74
CA PHE A 16 -16.03 12.26 7.88
C PHE A 16 -17.05 11.16 8.21
N TRP A 17 -17.31 10.27 7.24
CA TRP A 17 -18.19 9.11 7.41
C TRP A 17 -17.36 7.83 7.42
N SER A 18 -17.32 7.14 8.57
CA SER A 18 -16.43 5.99 8.83
C SER A 18 -16.99 4.63 8.39
N SER A 19 -18.26 4.57 7.98
CA SER A 19 -18.94 3.32 7.58
C SER A 19 -19.68 3.47 6.26
N THR A 20 -19.12 4.29 5.38
CA THR A 20 -19.67 4.61 4.08
C THR A 20 -18.66 4.26 3.00
N ARG A 21 -19.11 3.53 1.99
CA ARG A 21 -18.31 3.14 0.82
C ARG A 21 -18.78 3.92 -0.39
N VAL A 22 -17.86 4.58 -1.10
CA VAL A 22 -18.13 5.04 -2.46
C VAL A 22 -18.15 3.82 -3.37
N THR A 23 -19.26 3.62 -4.09
CA THR A 23 -19.44 2.50 -5.02
C THR A 23 -19.30 2.92 -6.47
N ARG A 24 -19.55 4.20 -6.78
CA ARG A 24 -19.41 4.78 -8.10
C ARG A 24 -19.25 6.29 -8.02
N ALA A 25 -18.48 6.89 -8.92
CA ALA A 25 -18.53 8.33 -9.16
C ALA A 25 -18.42 8.65 -10.65
N VAL A 26 -19.36 9.42 -11.19
CA VAL A 26 -19.37 9.79 -12.62
C VAL A 26 -19.33 11.30 -12.78
N PRO A 27 -18.61 11.82 -13.80
CA PRO A 27 -18.69 13.23 -14.12
C PRO A 27 -20.11 13.56 -14.59
N LEU A 28 -20.65 14.68 -14.12
CA LEU A 28 -21.86 15.26 -14.68
C LEU A 28 -21.51 15.74 -16.10
N SER A 29 -22.16 15.15 -17.10
CA SER A 29 -21.99 15.57 -18.49
C SER A 29 -22.96 16.72 -18.81
N CYS A 30 -22.46 17.79 -19.42
CA CYS A 30 -23.30 18.74 -20.13
C CYS A 30 -23.81 18.08 -21.42
N GLY A 31 -25.13 17.94 -21.60
CA GLY A 31 -25.69 17.54 -22.88
C GLY A 31 -27.13 17.03 -22.82
N CYS A 32 -28.11 17.91 -22.99
CA CYS A 32 -29.33 17.52 -23.69
C CYS A 32 -29.04 17.56 -25.21
N PRO A 33 -29.46 16.56 -26.00
CA PRO A 33 -29.49 16.73 -27.45
C PRO A 33 -30.54 17.81 -27.76
N GLU A 34 -30.17 18.78 -28.60
CA GLU A 34 -31.10 19.77 -29.14
C GLU A 34 -32.31 19.03 -29.76
N SER A 35 -33.46 19.13 -29.11
CA SER A 35 -34.71 18.67 -29.69
C SER A 35 -35.12 19.66 -30.78
N ASP A 36 -35.04 19.17 -32.01
CA ASP A 36 -35.52 19.80 -33.22
C ASP A 36 -36.99 20.24 -33.03
N SER A 37 -37.24 21.54 -32.81
CA SER A 37 -38.59 22.09 -32.68
C SER A 37 -38.85 23.18 -33.71
N ARG A 38 -39.07 22.74 -34.95
CA ARG A 38 -40.02 23.44 -35.84
C ARG A 38 -41.44 23.10 -35.40
N SER A 39 -42.17 24.06 -34.81
CA SER A 39 -43.55 24.40 -35.21
C SER A 39 -44.22 25.46 -34.30
N HIS A 40 -44.66 26.54 -34.96
CA HIS A 40 -45.95 27.25 -34.82
C HIS A 40 -46.57 27.53 -33.44
N GLY A 41 -46.69 28.83 -33.13
CA GLY A 41 -48.00 29.46 -32.99
C GLY A 41 -48.46 29.92 -31.59
N GLY A 42 -48.64 31.24 -31.44
CA GLY A 42 -49.87 31.80 -30.85
C GLY A 42 -49.91 32.12 -29.34
N GLY A 43 -49.65 33.39 -29.00
CA GLY A 43 -50.57 34.30 -28.28
C GLY A 43 -51.17 33.95 -26.90
N GLY A 44 -51.04 34.91 -25.97
CA GLY A 44 -52.13 35.29 -25.04
C GLY A 44 -51.92 34.90 -23.57
N GLY A 45 -51.82 35.91 -22.70
CA GLY A 45 -51.55 35.77 -21.27
C GLY A 45 -52.72 35.31 -20.40
N GLY A 46 -52.38 34.91 -19.18
CA GLY A 46 -53.30 34.60 -18.08
C GLY A 46 -52.54 34.38 -16.78
N SER A 47 -52.77 35.25 -15.81
CA SER A 47 -52.20 35.24 -14.45
C SER A 47 -52.85 34.15 -13.60
N GLY A 48 -52.06 33.40 -12.83
CA GLY A 48 -52.55 32.36 -11.92
C GLY A 48 -51.50 31.94 -10.91
N ASN A 49 -51.66 32.41 -9.67
CA ASN A 49 -50.82 32.12 -8.51
C ASN A 49 -51.18 30.73 -7.94
N GLY A 50 -50.20 29.87 -7.70
CA GLY A 50 -50.41 28.53 -7.12
C GLY A 50 -49.08 27.87 -6.76
N GLY A 51 -48.76 27.84 -5.47
CA GLY A 51 -47.54 27.22 -4.96
C GLY A 51 -47.52 25.71 -5.14
N SER A 52 -46.37 25.20 -5.56
CA SER A 52 -45.92 23.82 -5.37
C SER A 52 -44.39 23.90 -5.40
N GLY A 53 -43.73 23.54 -4.30
CA GLY A 53 -42.28 23.45 -4.23
C GLY A 53 -41.81 22.27 -5.08
N ASP A 54 -41.73 22.50 -6.38
CA ASP A 54 -41.02 21.64 -7.33
C ASP A 54 -39.53 21.90 -7.14
N GLY A 55 -38.80 20.85 -6.74
CA GLY A 55 -37.35 20.80 -6.68
C GLY A 55 -36.75 20.86 -8.08
N THR A 56 -37.00 21.96 -8.78
CA THR A 56 -36.37 22.31 -10.05
C THR A 56 -34.91 22.59 -9.77
N VAL A 57 -34.09 21.56 -10.02
CA VAL A 57 -32.65 21.72 -10.22
C VAL A 57 -32.49 22.82 -11.27
N ARG A 58 -31.89 23.94 -10.87
CA ARG A 58 -31.59 25.05 -11.78
C ARG A 58 -30.56 24.55 -12.79
N ASP A 59 -30.95 24.56 -14.07
CA ASP A 59 -30.05 24.41 -15.22
C ASP A 59 -28.96 25.49 -15.16
N GLY A 60 -27.76 25.06 -14.77
CA GLY A 60 -26.50 25.76 -15.01
C GLY A 60 -25.51 24.72 -15.51
N ASP A 61 -24.47 25.12 -16.24
CA ASP A 61 -23.39 24.24 -16.70
C ASP A 61 -22.84 23.40 -15.54
N HIS A 62 -23.35 22.17 -15.39
CA HIS A 62 -23.01 21.31 -14.27
C HIS A 62 -21.66 20.64 -14.53
N THR A 63 -20.59 21.38 -14.28
CA THR A 63 -19.27 20.77 -14.02
C THR A 63 -19.29 20.19 -12.61
N GLY A 64 -19.14 18.88 -12.48
CA GLY A 64 -19.18 18.22 -11.18
C GLY A 64 -19.22 16.70 -11.27
N TRP A 65 -19.47 16.06 -10.14
CA TRP A 65 -19.49 14.63 -9.94
C TRP A 65 -20.80 14.20 -9.30
N LEU A 66 -21.31 13.07 -9.75
CA LEU A 66 -22.39 12.33 -9.10
C LEU A 66 -21.77 11.09 -8.46
N ILE A 67 -21.94 10.93 -7.14
CA ILE A 67 -21.23 9.94 -6.33
C ILE A 67 -22.26 9.05 -5.65
N ASP A 68 -22.25 7.77 -5.97
CA ASP A 68 -23.05 6.76 -5.29
C ASP A 68 -22.26 6.23 -4.10
N ILE A 69 -22.94 6.21 -2.96
CA ILE A 69 -22.39 5.71 -1.71
C ILE A 69 -23.32 4.69 -1.05
N GLU A 70 -22.73 3.75 -0.33
CA GLU A 70 -23.42 2.77 0.49
C GLU A 70 -22.94 2.92 1.94
N GLY A 71 -23.85 3.23 2.86
CA GLY A 71 -23.57 3.37 4.29
C GLY A 71 -24.86 3.44 5.08
N GLU A 72 -24.85 3.00 6.35
CA GLU A 72 -26.00 3.06 7.27
C GLU A 72 -27.31 2.44 6.73
N GLY A 73 -27.18 1.42 5.87
CA GLY A 73 -28.31 0.60 5.40
C GLY A 73 -29.12 1.18 4.24
N ARG A 74 -28.72 2.31 3.63
CA ARG A 74 -29.36 2.83 2.41
C ARG A 74 -28.35 3.37 1.41
N PRO A 75 -28.50 3.08 0.10
CA PRO A 75 -27.78 3.78 -0.94
C PRO A 75 -28.14 5.28 -0.92
N LEU A 76 -27.13 6.15 -1.01
CA LEU A 76 -27.29 7.60 -1.14
C LEU A 76 -26.49 8.08 -2.36
N GLN A 77 -26.98 9.13 -3.00
CA GLN A 77 -26.30 9.78 -4.10
C GLN A 77 -25.98 11.22 -3.70
N LEU A 78 -24.72 11.62 -3.89
CA LEU A 78 -24.21 12.95 -3.60
C LEU A 78 -23.77 13.65 -4.90
N SER A 79 -23.82 14.99 -4.89
CA SER A 79 -23.17 15.80 -5.92
C SER A 79 -22.03 16.61 -5.32
N ALA A 80 -20.94 16.76 -6.08
CA ALA A 80 -19.79 17.55 -5.68
C ALA A 80 -19.14 18.24 -6.89
N THR A 81 -18.59 19.44 -6.73
CA THR A 81 -17.84 20.09 -7.82
C THR A 81 -16.49 19.43 -8.06
N HIS A 82 -15.82 18.98 -6.98
CA HIS A 82 -14.50 18.36 -7.02
C HIS A 82 -14.52 17.02 -6.29
N LEU A 83 -13.75 16.06 -6.79
CA LEU A 83 -13.55 14.75 -6.18
C LEU A 83 -12.05 14.53 -6.00
N VAL A 84 -11.63 14.25 -4.76
CA VAL A 84 -10.22 13.99 -4.40
C VAL A 84 -10.08 12.53 -3.98
N PHE A 85 -9.19 11.79 -4.66
CA PHE A 85 -8.85 10.42 -4.28
C PHE A 85 -7.70 10.42 -3.26
N ALA A 86 -8.01 10.03 -2.02
CA ALA A 86 -7.03 9.81 -0.96
C ALA A 86 -6.95 8.32 -0.58
N THR A 87 -6.92 7.44 -1.59
CA THR A 87 -7.06 5.99 -1.44
C THR A 87 -5.79 5.26 -0.98
N GLY A 88 -4.69 5.98 -0.79
CA GLY A 88 -3.39 5.42 -0.40
C GLY A 88 -2.65 4.74 -1.56
N MET A 89 -1.64 3.93 -1.24
CA MET A 89 -0.76 3.27 -2.21
C MET A 89 -0.97 1.75 -2.31
N SER A 90 -1.59 1.13 -1.30
CA SER A 90 -1.77 -0.33 -1.21
C SER A 90 -3.15 -0.71 -1.72
N GLY A 91 -3.23 -1.12 -2.99
CA GLY A 91 -4.48 -1.55 -3.60
C GLY A 91 -4.88 -2.98 -3.24
N TYR A 92 -5.34 -3.73 -4.24
CA TYR A 92 -5.79 -5.10 -4.00
C TYR A 92 -4.63 -6.04 -3.61
N PRO A 93 -4.80 -6.94 -2.63
CA PRO A 93 -3.84 -7.99 -2.32
C PRO A 93 -3.36 -8.76 -3.55
N ARG A 94 -2.05 -8.95 -3.71
CA ARG A 94 -1.50 -9.80 -4.78
C ARG A 94 -1.38 -11.22 -4.31
N VAL A 95 -2.44 -12.01 -4.45
CA VAL A 95 -2.41 -13.45 -4.13
C VAL A 95 -2.01 -14.24 -5.38
N PRO A 96 -0.86 -14.96 -5.37
CA PRO A 96 -0.48 -15.78 -6.51
C PRO A 96 -1.42 -16.98 -6.66
N GLN A 97 -1.75 -17.34 -7.90
CA GLN A 97 -2.43 -18.60 -8.19
C GLN A 97 -1.37 -19.69 -8.33
N LEU A 98 -1.30 -20.58 -7.35
CA LEU A 98 -0.32 -21.67 -7.30
C LEU A 98 -1.02 -23.01 -7.57
N PRO A 99 -0.44 -23.89 -8.41
CA PRO A 99 -0.96 -25.24 -8.58
C PRO A 99 -1.06 -25.99 -7.24
N GLY A 100 -2.14 -26.72 -7.02
CA GLY A 100 -2.38 -27.52 -5.81
C GLY A 100 -2.74 -26.72 -4.55
N ALA A 101 -2.93 -25.39 -4.65
CA ALA A 101 -3.33 -24.57 -3.52
C ALA A 101 -4.70 -24.98 -2.93
N ASP A 102 -5.61 -25.47 -3.76
CA ASP A 102 -6.92 -26.01 -3.37
C ASP A 102 -6.84 -27.30 -2.54
N GLU A 103 -5.71 -28.01 -2.57
CA GLU A 103 -5.48 -29.24 -1.80
C GLU A 103 -4.81 -28.98 -0.44
N PHE A 104 -4.41 -27.74 -0.14
CA PHE A 104 -3.71 -27.41 1.11
C PHE A 104 -4.65 -27.54 2.32
N GLU A 105 -4.31 -28.44 3.25
CA GLU A 105 -5.10 -28.67 4.47
C GLU A 105 -4.83 -27.63 5.57
N GLY A 106 -3.76 -26.85 5.44
CA GLY A 106 -3.40 -25.78 6.37
C GLY A 106 -4.16 -24.48 6.12
N VAL A 107 -3.76 -23.43 6.82
CA VAL A 107 -4.33 -22.09 6.62
C VAL A 107 -3.51 -21.34 5.58
N MET A 108 -4.16 -20.79 4.56
CA MET A 108 -3.54 -19.85 3.63
C MET A 108 -4.16 -18.46 3.77
N MET A 109 -3.33 -17.42 3.78
CA MET A 109 -3.82 -16.04 3.78
C MET A 109 -2.84 -15.06 3.15
N HIS A 110 -3.35 -13.93 2.69
CA HIS A 110 -2.50 -12.78 2.37
C HIS A 110 -2.15 -12.02 3.65
N SER A 111 -1.00 -11.36 3.66
CA SER A 111 -0.55 -10.49 4.76
C SER A 111 -1.61 -9.47 5.23
N SER A 112 -2.49 -9.01 4.34
CA SER A 112 -3.62 -8.11 4.65
C SER A 112 -4.68 -8.69 5.58
N GLN A 113 -4.72 -10.02 5.73
CA GLN A 113 -5.65 -10.75 6.59
C GLN A 113 -4.98 -11.23 7.88
N TYR A 114 -3.67 -10.99 8.02
CA TYR A 114 -2.91 -11.41 9.19
C TYR A 114 -3.21 -10.50 10.38
N CYS A 115 -3.81 -11.06 11.42
CA CYS A 115 -4.20 -10.35 12.64
C CYS A 115 -3.35 -10.71 13.87
N GLY A 116 -2.20 -11.36 13.66
CA GLY A 116 -1.26 -11.77 14.71
C GLY A 116 -1.02 -13.27 14.81
N GLY A 117 0.10 -13.63 15.42
CA GLY A 117 0.66 -14.98 15.37
C GLY A 117 0.10 -15.97 16.38
N ARG A 118 -0.62 -15.49 17.40
CA ARG A 118 -1.12 -16.30 18.52
C ARG A 118 -1.90 -17.55 18.09
N PRO A 119 -2.81 -17.51 17.09
CA PRO A 119 -3.52 -18.70 16.64
C PRO A 119 -2.63 -19.78 16.01
N PHE A 120 -1.39 -19.43 15.64
CA PHE A 120 -0.46 -20.29 14.91
C PHE A 120 0.66 -20.86 15.78
N ARG A 121 0.50 -20.81 17.11
CA ARG A 121 1.42 -21.46 18.04
C ARG A 121 1.57 -22.95 17.72
N GLY A 122 2.82 -23.41 17.66
CA GLY A 122 3.17 -24.78 17.32
C GLY A 122 2.93 -25.18 15.86
N LYS A 123 2.59 -24.23 14.97
CA LYS A 123 2.43 -24.47 13.53
C LYS A 123 3.74 -24.24 12.79
N ARG A 124 3.94 -24.96 11.68
CA ARG A 124 5.04 -24.72 10.74
C ARG A 124 4.57 -23.68 9.72
N ALA A 125 5.19 -22.51 9.72
CA ALA A 125 4.79 -21.39 8.88
C ALA A 125 5.77 -21.17 7.74
N VAL A 126 5.23 -20.98 6.53
CA VAL A 126 5.97 -20.54 5.35
C VAL A 126 5.45 -19.16 4.93
N VAL A 127 6.36 -18.18 4.87
CA VAL A 127 6.05 -16.79 4.51
C VAL A 127 6.66 -16.49 3.14
N ILE A 128 5.81 -16.26 2.13
CA ILE A 128 6.23 -15.97 0.76
C ILE A 128 6.46 -14.48 0.60
N GLY A 129 7.72 -14.08 0.40
CA GLY A 129 8.16 -12.70 0.37
C GLY A 129 9.30 -12.46 1.35
N ALA A 130 10.01 -11.34 1.15
CA ALA A 130 11.16 -10.98 1.98
C ALA A 130 11.26 -9.48 2.28
N ASN A 131 10.20 -8.70 2.07
CA ASN A 131 10.19 -7.26 2.40
C ASN A 131 9.59 -7.05 3.81
N THR A 132 9.21 -5.81 4.14
CA THR A 132 8.68 -5.42 5.46
C THR A 132 7.64 -6.36 6.05
N SER A 133 6.50 -6.58 5.37
CA SER A 133 5.43 -7.44 5.93
C SER A 133 5.90 -8.88 6.16
N ALA A 134 6.81 -9.41 5.34
CA ALA A 134 7.33 -10.75 5.53
C ALA A 134 8.20 -10.85 6.79
N HIS A 135 9.07 -9.87 7.01
CA HIS A 135 9.92 -9.78 8.19
C HIS A 135 9.10 -9.63 9.47
N ASP A 136 8.15 -8.69 9.49
CA ASP A 136 7.34 -8.40 10.69
C ASP A 136 6.45 -9.61 11.05
N ILE A 137 5.83 -10.24 10.06
CA ILE A 137 5.02 -11.45 10.27
C ILE A 137 5.89 -12.62 10.73
N ALA A 138 7.07 -12.80 10.13
CA ALA A 138 7.96 -13.90 10.52
C ALA A 138 8.45 -13.74 11.96
N GLN A 139 8.81 -12.50 12.35
CA GLN A 139 9.17 -12.18 13.73
C GLN A 139 8.01 -12.44 14.69
N ASP A 140 6.80 -11.93 14.42
CA ASP A 140 5.65 -12.16 15.29
C ASP A 140 5.30 -13.65 15.39
N LEU A 141 5.28 -14.41 14.28
CA LEU A 141 5.05 -15.86 14.34
C LEU A 141 6.06 -16.59 15.22
N TRP A 142 7.34 -16.23 15.12
CA TRP A 142 8.40 -16.79 15.94
C TRP A 142 8.19 -16.44 17.42
N GLU A 143 7.92 -15.17 17.74
CA GLU A 143 7.67 -14.69 19.10
C GLU A 143 6.43 -15.33 19.73
N GLN A 144 5.38 -15.60 18.95
CA GLN A 144 4.16 -16.28 19.43
C GLN A 144 4.33 -17.81 19.54
N GLY A 145 5.50 -18.35 19.19
CA GLY A 145 5.85 -19.75 19.38
C GLY A 145 5.35 -20.68 18.28
N ALA A 146 5.38 -20.25 17.02
CA ALA A 146 5.32 -21.16 15.87
C ALA A 146 6.40 -22.27 16.01
N ALA A 147 6.10 -23.48 15.52
CA ALA A 147 7.07 -24.59 15.59
C ALA A 147 8.27 -24.37 14.67
N SER A 148 8.04 -23.70 13.53
CA SER A 148 9.08 -23.19 12.65
C SER A 148 8.52 -22.06 11.80
N VAL A 149 9.39 -21.15 11.36
CA VAL A 149 9.06 -20.08 10.41
C VAL A 149 10.12 -20.09 9.32
N THR A 150 9.71 -20.18 8.06
CA THR A 150 10.62 -20.07 6.90
C THR A 150 10.13 -18.98 5.95
N MET A 151 10.99 -18.01 5.67
CA MET A 151 10.77 -17.00 4.62
C MET A 151 11.25 -17.52 3.27
N VAL A 152 10.51 -17.22 2.21
CA VAL A 152 10.86 -17.54 0.81
C VAL A 152 11.13 -16.25 0.06
N GLN A 153 12.39 -16.05 -0.33
CA GLN A 153 12.88 -14.88 -1.04
C GLN A 153 13.12 -15.23 -2.52
N ARG A 154 12.23 -14.78 -3.40
CA ARG A 154 12.41 -14.97 -4.85
C ARG A 154 13.52 -14.07 -5.43
N SER A 155 13.61 -12.83 -4.95
CA SER A 155 14.52 -11.80 -5.46
C SER A 155 15.20 -11.08 -4.30
N PRO A 156 16.38 -10.47 -4.52
CA PRO A 156 17.09 -9.71 -3.49
C PRO A 156 16.22 -8.62 -2.82
N THR A 157 16.55 -8.31 -1.58
CA THR A 157 15.89 -7.27 -0.78
C THR A 157 16.92 -6.33 -0.16
N LEU A 158 16.61 -5.05 -0.07
CA LEU A 158 17.40 -4.08 0.69
C LEU A 158 17.07 -4.18 2.17
N VAL A 159 18.08 -4.41 3.01
CA VAL A 159 17.93 -4.37 4.48
C VAL A 159 18.80 -3.24 5.04
N VAL A 160 18.21 -2.37 5.84
CA VAL A 160 18.91 -1.27 6.53
C VAL A 160 18.42 -1.21 7.97
N SER A 161 19.30 -0.96 8.95
CA SER A 161 18.87 -0.85 10.35
C SER A 161 18.16 0.47 10.64
N THR A 162 17.27 0.46 11.63
CA THR A 162 16.64 1.69 12.14
C THR A 162 17.70 2.69 12.62
N ASP A 163 18.76 2.22 13.29
CA ASP A 163 19.90 3.06 13.70
C ASP A 163 20.53 3.77 12.49
N SER A 164 20.84 3.03 11.42
CA SER A 164 21.39 3.59 10.18
C SER A 164 20.50 4.66 9.56
N VAL A 165 19.19 4.41 9.46
CA VAL A 165 18.22 5.38 8.91
C VAL A 165 18.15 6.64 9.77
N LEU A 166 18.04 6.49 11.08
CA LEU A 166 17.94 7.62 12.00
C LEU A 166 19.24 8.41 12.06
N ARG A 167 20.40 7.75 12.13
CA ARG A 167 21.68 8.42 12.31
C ARG A 167 22.17 9.13 11.06
N PHE A 168 22.13 8.45 9.91
CA PHE A 168 22.73 8.96 8.68
C PHE A 168 21.72 9.57 7.72
N GLY A 169 20.44 9.19 7.83
CA GLY A 169 19.39 9.68 6.96
C GLY A 169 18.63 10.86 7.53
N LEU A 170 17.94 10.64 8.63
CA LEU A 170 17.04 11.64 9.21
C LEU A 170 17.74 12.58 10.19
N GLY A 171 18.70 12.09 10.97
CA GLY A 171 19.35 12.80 12.07
C GLY A 171 19.92 14.17 11.71
N PRO A 172 20.67 14.34 10.59
CA PRO A 172 21.17 15.64 10.19
C PRO A 172 20.08 16.69 9.91
N LEU A 173 18.86 16.26 9.61
CA LEU A 173 17.72 17.14 9.30
C LEU A 173 16.72 17.26 10.45
N TYR A 174 16.45 16.15 11.15
CA TYR A 174 15.35 15.98 12.09
C TYR A 174 15.86 15.43 13.43
N SER A 175 16.74 16.17 14.09
CA SER A 175 17.21 15.89 15.46
C SER A 175 17.21 17.16 16.31
N GLU A 176 17.34 17.01 17.63
CA GLU A 176 17.40 18.16 18.57
C GLU A 176 18.57 19.11 18.24
N ASP A 177 19.71 18.54 17.84
CA ASP A 177 20.90 19.26 17.40
C ASP A 177 20.93 19.50 15.88
N GLY A 178 19.83 19.15 15.20
CA GLY A 178 19.67 19.28 13.76
C GLY A 178 19.45 20.73 13.33
N ILE A 179 19.29 20.92 12.02
CA ILE A 179 18.86 22.22 11.49
C ILE A 179 17.43 22.54 11.96
N PRO A 180 17.04 23.83 12.05
CA PRO A 180 15.67 24.18 12.39
C PRO A 180 14.68 23.52 11.42
N HIS A 181 13.60 22.94 11.95
CA HIS A 181 12.64 22.12 11.21
C HIS A 181 12.05 22.81 9.97
N GLU A 182 11.85 24.13 10.03
CA GLU A 182 11.41 24.94 8.89
C GLU A 182 12.37 24.83 7.69
N PHE A 183 13.68 24.72 7.91
CA PHE A 183 14.68 24.52 6.86
C PHE A 183 14.87 23.04 6.50
N ALA A 184 14.63 22.13 7.45
CA ALA A 184 14.71 20.69 7.21
C ALA A 184 13.79 20.26 6.07
N ASP A 185 12.54 20.72 6.11
CA ASP A 185 11.56 20.38 5.09
C ASP A 185 11.89 21.02 3.74
N TYR A 186 12.39 22.27 3.72
CA TYR A 186 12.88 22.87 2.47
C TYR A 186 14.00 22.03 1.86
N ILE A 187 15.00 21.62 2.63
CA ILE A 187 16.11 20.81 2.13
C ILE A 187 15.63 19.43 1.69
N ALA A 188 14.69 18.81 2.41
CA ALA A 188 14.18 17.48 2.06
C ALA A 188 13.32 17.50 0.79
N THR A 189 12.57 18.57 0.54
CA THR A 189 11.52 18.61 -0.50
C THR A 189 11.89 19.40 -1.75
N THR A 190 12.89 20.28 -1.71
CA THR A 190 13.19 21.19 -2.83
C THR A 190 14.40 20.80 -3.69
N LEU A 191 15.17 19.79 -3.28
CA LEU A 191 16.35 19.36 -4.04
C LEU A 191 15.95 18.64 -5.34
N PRO A 192 16.47 19.06 -6.52
CA PRO A 192 16.24 18.34 -7.76
C PRO A 192 16.74 16.90 -7.67
N TYR A 193 16.05 15.95 -8.31
CA TYR A 193 16.38 14.52 -8.21
C TYR A 193 17.83 14.19 -8.60
N GLY A 194 18.38 14.85 -9.63
CA GLY A 194 19.79 14.64 -10.01
C GLY A 194 20.81 15.05 -8.92
N VAL A 195 20.43 15.95 -8.01
CA VAL A 195 21.26 16.36 -6.86
C VAL A 195 21.00 15.44 -5.66
N VAL A 196 19.73 15.12 -5.38
CA VAL A 196 19.37 14.28 -4.23
C VAL A 196 19.89 12.85 -4.38
N GLU A 197 19.97 12.31 -5.59
CA GLU A 197 20.52 10.97 -5.84
C GLU A 197 22.00 10.85 -5.44
N ARG A 198 22.80 11.90 -5.62
CA ARG A 198 24.19 11.91 -5.13
C ARG A 198 24.22 11.82 -3.61
N ARG A 199 23.38 12.61 -2.93
CA ARG A 199 23.26 12.59 -1.47
C ARG A 199 22.78 11.23 -0.97
N TRP A 200 21.79 10.62 -1.62
CA TRP A 200 21.31 9.29 -1.25
C TRP A 200 22.39 8.22 -1.38
N ARG A 201 23.24 8.26 -2.41
CA ARG A 201 24.39 7.35 -2.53
C ARG A 201 25.38 7.52 -1.37
N GLU A 202 25.72 8.76 -1.02
CA GLU A 202 26.62 9.06 0.11
C GLU A 202 26.04 8.53 1.44
N MET A 203 24.74 8.76 1.67
CA MET A 203 24.02 8.24 2.84
C MET A 203 23.99 6.70 2.85
N ALA A 204 23.66 6.09 1.71
CA ALA A 204 23.60 4.64 1.57
C ALA A 204 24.96 3.96 1.83
N ALA A 205 26.07 4.60 1.42
CA ALA A 205 27.41 4.11 1.70
C ALA A 205 27.70 4.08 3.21
N GLN A 206 27.35 5.14 3.95
CA GLN A 206 27.51 5.20 5.40
C GLN A 206 26.65 4.16 6.12
N MET A 207 25.40 4.01 5.69
CA MET A 207 24.48 3.00 6.24
C MET A 207 25.00 1.57 5.98
N ARG A 208 25.56 1.31 4.79
CA ARG A 208 26.18 0.02 4.47
C ARG A 208 27.39 -0.29 5.34
N GLU A 209 28.21 0.72 5.63
CA GLU A 209 29.36 0.56 6.51
C GLU A 209 28.91 0.24 7.94
N ASN A 210 27.92 0.96 8.45
CA ASN A 210 27.35 0.73 9.78
C ASN A 210 26.68 -0.66 9.91
N ASP A 211 25.95 -1.10 8.88
CA ASP A 211 25.22 -2.37 8.86
C ASP A 211 26.06 -3.56 8.33
N ALA A 212 27.36 -3.37 8.11
CA ALA A 212 28.21 -4.36 7.42
C ALA A 212 28.22 -5.74 8.10
N ASP A 213 28.24 -5.78 9.44
CA ASP A 213 28.18 -7.05 10.20
C ASP A 213 26.86 -7.79 9.94
N LEU A 214 25.73 -7.08 10.08
CA LEU A 214 24.40 -7.66 9.83
C LEU A 214 24.30 -8.18 8.40
N HIS A 215 24.74 -7.40 7.41
CA HIS A 215 24.72 -7.81 6.01
C HIS A 215 25.56 -9.06 5.77
N GLU A 216 26.72 -9.18 6.41
CA GLU A 216 27.56 -10.38 6.30
C GLU A 216 26.89 -11.61 6.93
N ARG A 217 26.29 -11.47 8.12
CA ARG A 217 25.55 -12.58 8.75
C ARG A 217 24.34 -13.02 7.93
N LEU A 218 23.60 -12.07 7.35
CA LEU A 218 22.49 -12.35 6.43
C LEU A 218 22.95 -13.13 5.18
N ARG A 219 24.07 -12.72 4.56
CA ARG A 219 24.62 -13.46 3.41
C ARG A 219 25.03 -14.88 3.77
N LYS A 220 25.60 -15.09 4.96
CA LYS A 220 26.02 -16.42 5.44
C LYS A 220 24.86 -17.41 5.54
N VAL A 221 23.67 -16.95 5.93
CA VAL A 221 22.45 -17.80 5.97
C VAL A 221 21.75 -17.91 4.61
N GLY A 222 22.29 -17.28 3.56
CA GLY A 222 21.80 -17.36 2.19
C GLY A 222 20.84 -16.24 1.78
N PHE A 223 20.59 -15.23 2.63
CA PHE A 223 19.75 -14.09 2.29
C PHE A 223 20.43 -13.25 1.19
N GLN A 224 19.67 -12.91 0.14
CA GLN A 224 20.15 -12.11 -0.98
C GLN A 224 19.85 -10.63 -0.75
N LEU A 225 20.90 -9.82 -0.74
CA LEU A 225 20.81 -8.37 -0.52
C LEU A 225 20.93 -7.60 -1.84
N ASP A 226 20.18 -6.51 -1.95
CA ASP A 226 20.45 -5.43 -2.90
C ASP A 226 20.58 -4.10 -2.15
N PHE A 227 21.00 -3.05 -2.87
CA PHE A 227 21.26 -1.73 -2.30
C PHE A 227 20.54 -0.60 -3.06
N GLY A 228 19.44 -0.95 -3.74
CA GLY A 228 18.68 -0.05 -4.58
C GLY A 228 19.40 0.27 -5.90
N GLN A 229 18.63 0.72 -6.88
CA GLN A 229 19.18 1.16 -8.16
C GLN A 229 20.17 2.32 -7.95
N ASP A 230 21.30 2.26 -8.65
CA ASP A 230 22.42 3.21 -8.55
C ASP A 230 23.02 3.33 -7.14
N GLU A 231 22.85 2.31 -6.28
CA GLU A 231 23.31 2.30 -4.89
C GLU A 231 22.74 3.46 -4.04
N THR A 232 21.55 3.94 -4.39
CA THR A 232 20.86 5.04 -3.69
C THR A 232 20.19 4.62 -2.37
N GLY A 233 20.33 3.35 -1.98
CA GLY A 233 19.84 2.84 -0.71
C GLY A 233 18.31 2.92 -0.56
N VAL A 234 17.87 2.93 0.70
CA VAL A 234 16.45 2.89 1.05
C VAL A 234 15.67 4.09 0.53
N PHE A 235 16.28 5.28 0.49
CA PHE A 235 15.61 6.51 0.06
C PHE A 235 15.35 6.52 -1.44
N GLY A 236 16.35 6.22 -2.26
CA GLY A 236 16.15 6.13 -3.71
C GLY A 236 15.25 4.97 -4.10
N LYS A 237 15.37 3.82 -3.42
CA LYS A 237 14.47 2.68 -3.64
C LYS A 237 13.01 3.01 -3.28
N SER A 238 12.78 3.64 -2.13
CA SER A 238 11.46 4.10 -1.72
C SER A 238 10.85 5.09 -2.72
N ALA A 239 11.64 6.07 -3.18
CA ALA A 239 11.16 7.08 -4.14
C ALA A 239 10.78 6.51 -5.52
N ARG A 240 11.43 5.43 -5.97
CA ARG A 240 11.20 4.84 -7.29
C ARG A 240 10.21 3.68 -7.28
N GLU A 241 10.23 2.85 -6.24
CA GLU A 241 9.53 1.56 -6.22
C GLU A 241 8.42 1.49 -5.16
N GLY A 242 8.46 2.35 -4.13
CA GLY A 242 7.50 2.30 -3.02
C GLY A 242 7.58 1.03 -2.16
N GLY A 243 8.62 0.22 -2.30
CA GLY A 243 8.80 -1.06 -1.60
C GLY A 243 10.13 -1.73 -1.92
N GLY A 244 10.26 -3.04 -1.63
CA GLY A 244 11.48 -3.80 -1.92
C GLY A 244 12.59 -3.66 -0.87
N PHE A 245 12.28 -3.10 0.30
CA PHE A 245 13.20 -2.94 1.40
C PHE A 245 12.58 -3.41 2.71
N TYR A 246 13.42 -3.53 3.73
CA TYR A 246 13.05 -3.66 5.13
C TYR A 246 13.93 -2.74 5.99
N ILE A 247 13.29 -1.97 6.86
CA ILE A 247 13.97 -1.21 7.91
C ILE A 247 13.99 -2.11 9.14
N ASN A 248 15.16 -2.67 9.44
CA ASN A 248 15.32 -3.66 10.48
C ASN A 248 15.09 -3.06 11.86
N VAL A 249 14.16 -3.69 12.58
CA VAL A 249 13.83 -3.45 13.99
C VAL A 249 14.05 -4.70 14.86
N GLY A 250 14.58 -5.79 14.28
CA GLY A 250 14.88 -7.03 14.99
C GLY A 250 14.73 -8.29 14.13
N ALA A 251 13.80 -8.32 13.17
CA ALA A 251 13.52 -9.53 12.40
C ALA A 251 14.73 -10.05 11.60
N SER A 252 15.61 -9.18 11.10
CA SER A 252 16.81 -9.61 10.38
C SER A 252 17.83 -10.31 11.28
N GLU A 253 17.81 -10.06 12.59
CA GLU A 253 18.64 -10.79 13.55
C GLU A 253 18.18 -12.25 13.67
N LEU A 254 16.87 -12.48 13.70
CA LEU A 254 16.31 -13.84 13.75
C LEU A 254 16.70 -14.66 12.52
N LEU A 255 16.71 -14.02 11.34
CA LEU A 255 17.23 -14.64 10.12
C LEU A 255 18.73 -14.93 10.23
N ALA A 256 19.52 -13.92 10.61
CA ALA A 256 20.97 -14.04 10.73
C ALA A 256 21.43 -15.11 11.74
N ASN A 257 20.64 -15.33 12.79
CA ASN A 257 20.90 -16.35 13.81
C ASN A 257 20.36 -17.75 13.43
N GLY A 258 19.50 -17.83 12.40
CA GLY A 258 18.86 -19.09 11.98
C GLY A 258 17.60 -19.46 12.78
N ASP A 259 17.13 -18.56 13.64
CA ASP A 259 15.87 -18.71 14.39
C ASP A 259 14.65 -18.69 13.46
N VAL A 260 14.72 -17.89 12.41
CA VAL A 260 13.81 -17.91 11.25
C VAL A 260 14.61 -18.40 10.04
N GLY A 261 14.07 -19.41 9.35
CA GLY A 261 14.68 -19.95 8.14
C GLY A 261 14.51 -19.02 6.94
N ILE A 262 15.44 -19.11 5.98
CA ILE A 262 15.35 -18.41 4.70
C ILE A 262 15.62 -19.39 3.55
N ARG A 263 14.87 -19.23 2.45
CA ARG A 263 15.14 -19.86 1.15
C ARG A 263 15.14 -18.80 0.08
N SER A 264 16.31 -18.55 -0.50
CA SER A 264 16.52 -17.46 -1.45
C SER A 264 16.76 -17.95 -2.88
N GLY A 265 16.45 -17.10 -3.85
CA GLY A 265 16.64 -17.37 -5.28
C GLY A 265 15.66 -18.40 -5.85
N SER A 266 14.57 -18.70 -5.14
CA SER A 266 13.57 -19.67 -5.59
C SER A 266 12.15 -19.14 -5.30
N GLY A 267 11.26 -19.23 -6.28
CA GLY A 267 9.84 -19.05 -6.09
C GLY A 267 9.14 -20.30 -5.57
N VAL A 268 7.81 -20.23 -5.47
CA VAL A 268 6.96 -21.39 -5.19
C VAL A 268 6.51 -22.01 -6.50
N ALA A 269 6.82 -23.29 -6.70
CA ALA A 269 6.40 -24.03 -7.89
C ALA A 269 4.96 -24.54 -7.76
N ARG A 270 4.62 -25.09 -6.59
CA ARG A 270 3.27 -25.60 -6.27
C ARG A 270 3.07 -25.69 -4.76
N VAL A 271 1.81 -25.81 -4.35
CA VAL A 271 1.42 -26.15 -2.99
C VAL A 271 1.00 -27.62 -2.98
N GLY A 272 1.45 -28.37 -1.98
CA GLY A 272 1.00 -29.74 -1.72
C GLY A 272 0.10 -29.77 -0.48
N THR A 273 -0.48 -30.92 -0.16
CA THR A 273 -1.48 -31.04 0.93
C THR A 273 -1.04 -30.47 2.28
N LYS A 274 0.24 -30.63 2.67
CA LYS A 274 0.84 -30.06 3.90
C LYS A 274 2.23 -29.49 3.67
N SER A 275 2.49 -29.01 2.46
CA SER A 275 3.81 -28.51 2.09
C SER A 275 3.76 -27.45 1.02
N VAL A 276 4.85 -26.70 0.92
CA VAL A 276 5.14 -25.74 -0.14
C VAL A 276 6.35 -26.26 -0.91
N VAL A 277 6.20 -26.48 -2.21
CA VAL A 277 7.28 -26.96 -3.05
C VAL A 277 7.88 -25.79 -3.82
N LEU A 278 9.17 -25.56 -3.60
CA LEU A 278 9.92 -24.49 -4.26
C LEU A 278 10.32 -24.87 -5.68
N GLU A 279 10.63 -23.87 -6.51
CA GLU A 279 11.16 -24.09 -7.86
C GLU A 279 12.52 -24.81 -7.86
N SER A 280 13.26 -24.76 -6.74
CA SER A 280 14.47 -25.56 -6.52
C SER A 280 14.21 -27.06 -6.38
N GLY A 281 12.95 -27.47 -6.21
CA GLY A 281 12.52 -28.84 -5.91
C GLY A 281 12.47 -29.17 -4.41
N GLU A 282 12.94 -28.28 -3.54
CA GLU A 282 12.80 -28.44 -2.08
C GLU A 282 11.31 -28.40 -1.66
N SER A 283 10.92 -29.29 -0.75
CA SER A 283 9.59 -29.30 -0.14
C SER A 283 9.71 -28.83 1.31
N LEU A 284 9.00 -27.75 1.64
CA LEU A 284 8.90 -27.21 2.98
C LEU A 284 7.57 -27.65 3.59
N ASP A 285 7.61 -28.38 4.70
CA ASP A 285 6.39 -28.70 5.41
C ASP A 285 5.72 -27.43 5.98
N ALA A 286 4.40 -27.33 5.82
CA ALA A 286 3.64 -26.14 6.20
C ALA A 286 2.25 -26.49 6.72
N ASP A 287 1.89 -25.87 7.85
CA ASP A 287 0.52 -25.83 8.37
C ASP A 287 -0.10 -24.42 8.18
N LEU A 288 0.74 -23.43 7.88
CA LEU A 288 0.38 -22.05 7.60
C LEU A 288 1.21 -21.54 6.40
N LEU A 289 0.54 -20.96 5.41
CA LEU A 289 1.14 -20.30 4.27
C LEU A 289 0.68 -18.85 4.20
N ILE A 290 1.63 -17.91 4.28
CA ILE A 290 1.35 -16.48 4.23
C ILE A 290 1.91 -15.89 2.94
N TYR A 291 1.04 -15.24 2.16
CA TYR A 291 1.43 -14.45 1.01
C TYR A 291 1.75 -13.02 1.46
N ALA A 292 3.04 -12.73 1.66
CA ALA A 292 3.57 -11.39 1.89
C ALA A 292 4.06 -10.76 0.57
N THR A 293 3.22 -10.86 -0.46
CA THR A 293 3.50 -10.60 -1.87
C THR A 293 3.08 -9.21 -2.34
N GLY A 294 2.72 -8.34 -1.39
CA GLY A 294 2.39 -6.93 -1.61
C GLY A 294 1.03 -6.72 -2.26
N TYR A 295 0.82 -5.50 -2.77
CA TYR A 295 -0.47 -5.04 -3.26
C TYR A 295 -0.37 -4.56 -4.71
N GLY A 296 -1.51 -4.57 -5.40
CA GLY A 296 -1.70 -3.95 -6.71
C GLY A 296 -1.78 -2.44 -6.64
N SER A 297 -1.89 -1.79 -7.80
CA SER A 297 -1.99 -0.33 -7.89
C SER A 297 -3.38 0.16 -7.50
N MET A 298 -3.44 1.32 -6.85
CA MET A 298 -4.70 2.00 -6.53
C MET A 298 -5.36 2.65 -7.73
N ASN A 299 -4.62 2.85 -8.83
CA ASN A 299 -5.19 3.26 -10.12
C ASN A 299 -6.30 2.32 -10.59
N LYS A 300 -6.16 1.00 -10.38
CA LYS A 300 -7.19 0.03 -10.74
C LYS A 300 -8.47 0.23 -9.94
N PHE A 301 -8.34 0.45 -8.63
CA PHE A 301 -9.49 0.72 -7.76
C PHE A 301 -10.20 2.01 -8.15
N VAL A 302 -9.46 3.08 -8.44
CA VAL A 302 -10.04 4.34 -8.92
C VAL A 302 -10.74 4.14 -10.26
N ALA A 303 -10.15 3.40 -11.20
CA ALA A 303 -10.78 3.07 -12.47
C ALA A 303 -12.09 2.27 -12.31
N GLU A 304 -12.18 1.35 -11.36
CA GLU A 304 -13.42 0.64 -11.02
C GLU A 304 -14.50 1.58 -10.48
N LEU A 305 -14.13 2.67 -9.80
CA LEU A 305 -15.07 3.67 -9.27
C LEU A 305 -15.59 4.66 -10.32
N ILE A 306 -14.72 5.12 -11.22
CA ILE A 306 -15.04 6.23 -12.16
C ILE A 306 -15.10 5.86 -13.63
N GLY A 307 -14.83 4.60 -13.94
CA GLY A 307 -14.68 4.09 -15.30
C GLY A 307 -13.29 4.35 -15.87
N GLU A 308 -12.84 3.42 -16.73
CA GLU A 308 -11.50 3.43 -17.35
C GLU A 308 -11.20 4.71 -18.13
N GLU A 309 -12.16 5.21 -18.91
CA GLU A 309 -11.98 6.44 -19.70
C GLU A 309 -11.72 7.67 -18.81
N THR A 310 -12.51 7.81 -17.74
CA THR A 310 -12.36 8.92 -16.79
C THR A 310 -11.05 8.79 -16.03
N ALA A 311 -10.69 7.59 -15.57
CA ALA A 311 -9.42 7.35 -14.88
C ALA A 311 -8.22 7.64 -15.77
N ALA A 312 -8.28 7.29 -17.06
CA ALA A 312 -7.22 7.62 -18.01
C ALA A 312 -7.02 9.14 -18.16
N ARG A 313 -8.11 9.93 -18.07
CA ARG A 313 -8.05 11.40 -18.08
C ARG A 313 -7.50 12.00 -16.78
N VAL A 314 -7.81 11.39 -15.63
CA VAL A 314 -7.26 11.78 -14.32
C VAL A 314 -5.75 11.48 -14.26
N GLY A 315 -5.32 10.41 -14.92
CA GLY A 315 -3.92 10.00 -14.94
C GLY A 315 -3.56 9.16 -13.71
N ARG A 316 -2.25 9.04 -13.43
CA ARG A 316 -1.77 8.25 -12.29
C ARG A 316 -2.10 8.95 -10.96
N VAL A 317 -2.84 8.23 -10.12
CA VAL A 317 -3.06 8.49 -8.69
C VAL A 317 -2.19 7.58 -7.82
#